data_AF-T0NB10-F1
#
_entry.id   AF-T0NB10-F1
#
_cell.length_a   1.000
_cell.length_b   1.000
_cell.length_c   1.000
_cell.angle_alpha   90.00
_cell.angle_beta   90.00
_cell.angle_gamma   90.00
#
_symmetry.space_group_name_H-M   'P 1'
#
loop_
_entity.id
_entity.type
_entity.pdbx_description
1 polymer ?
#
loop_
_entity_poly.entity_id
_entity_poly.type
_entity_poly.pdbx_seq_one_letter_code
_entity_poly.pdbx_strand_id
1 'polypeptide(L)'
;MFNEAQKILEKRSVNSNNKGRGEKYSRKFAFSSKIECGFCGGTASRRRWHSNTTHEKTIWHCCVSTKKGKKYCPDSKGIDEKIIENAFLEAFNMFCLQNKDIVTEFMETVENTLNNTNTAKELKRVEREITSYENKLKKLVDMRIDEIIDKATYEIKFTELSTALEKLKVEKTDLDASNENNIDIKKRINSFRKVFDSNKPIKEFDRVVFESAVNKIILGGTDEEGNIDPYMITFIFNSGMSHSLKGKDVLELDVDKNDKGVCSYSELHTR
;
A
#
# COMPACT_ATOMS: atom_id res chain seq x y z
N MET A 1 -4.24 11.93 26.40
CA MET A 1 -5.68 11.93 26.03
C MET A 1 -6.10 13.08 25.11
N PHE A 2 -6.12 14.36 25.52
CA PHE A 2 -6.60 15.46 24.63
C PHE A 2 -5.74 15.65 23.37
N ASN A 3 -4.41 15.66 23.52
CA ASN A 3 -3.48 15.81 22.38
C ASN A 3 -3.47 14.59 21.45
N GLU A 4 -3.74 13.39 21.94
CA GLU A 4 -3.88 12.19 21.11
C GLU A 4 -5.19 12.21 20.33
N ALA A 5 -6.29 12.64 20.95
CA ALA A 5 -7.57 12.83 20.29
C ALA A 5 -7.49 13.92 19.21
N GLN A 6 -6.82 15.05 19.49
CA GLN A 6 -6.56 16.11 18.51
C GLN A 6 -5.67 15.64 17.35
N LYS A 7 -4.58 14.90 17.61
CA LYS A 7 -3.76 14.29 16.55
C LYS A 7 -4.54 13.32 15.66
N ILE A 8 -5.47 12.55 16.23
CA ILE A 8 -6.35 11.65 15.46
C ILE A 8 -7.36 12.44 14.64
N LEU A 9 -7.90 13.54 15.17
CA LEU A 9 -8.83 14.43 14.47
C LEU A 9 -8.13 15.18 13.33
N GLU A 10 -6.92 15.69 13.54
CA GLU A 10 -6.10 16.34 12.49
C GLU A 10 -5.72 15.36 11.39
N LYS A 11 -5.29 14.13 11.73
CA LYS A 11 -5.07 13.06 10.74
C LYS A 11 -6.31 12.73 9.91
N ARG A 12 -7.52 12.93 10.45
CA ARG A 12 -8.79 12.70 9.75
C ARG A 12 -9.25 13.92 8.95
N SER A 13 -8.98 15.14 9.42
CA SER A 13 -9.44 16.40 8.79
C SER A 13 -8.61 16.81 7.57
N VAL A 14 -7.29 16.53 7.58
CA VAL A 14 -6.40 16.76 6.41
C VAL A 14 -6.86 15.96 5.18
N ASN A 15 -7.57 14.85 5.39
CA ASN A 15 -8.13 14.01 4.31
C ASN A 15 -9.51 14.43 3.80
N SER A 16 -10.15 15.47 4.36
CA SER A 16 -11.49 15.91 3.94
C SER A 16 -11.49 17.09 2.98
N ASN A 17 -10.43 17.91 2.94
CA ASN A 17 -10.42 19.18 2.18
C ASN A 17 -9.64 19.15 0.86
N ASN A 18 -9.12 18.01 0.42
CA ASN A 18 -8.52 17.90 -0.90
C ASN A 18 -9.54 17.44 -1.96
N LYS A 19 -9.94 18.38 -2.84
CA LYS A 19 -10.63 18.15 -4.12
C LYS A 19 -9.79 17.34 -5.14
N GLY A 20 -8.70 16.71 -4.72
CA GLY A 20 -7.87 15.84 -5.54
C GLY A 20 -7.33 14.69 -4.71
N ARG A 21 -7.64 13.46 -5.14
CA ARG A 21 -6.94 12.19 -4.83
C ARG A 21 -6.20 12.15 -3.48
N GLY A 22 -6.94 12.03 -2.38
CA GLY A 22 -6.36 11.57 -1.10
C GLY A 22 -6.23 10.06 -1.11
N GLU A 23 -5.02 9.53 -0.99
CA GLU A 23 -4.75 8.12 -0.78
C GLU A 23 -5.37 7.68 0.56
N LYS A 24 -6.56 7.07 0.49
CA LYS A 24 -7.23 6.46 1.63
C LYS A 24 -6.54 5.13 1.97
N TYR A 25 -5.31 5.18 2.48
CA TYR A 25 -4.56 4.03 3.02
C TYR A 25 -5.10 3.60 4.40
N SER A 26 -6.41 3.38 4.53
CA SER A 26 -6.84 2.41 5.54
C SER A 26 -6.45 1.04 4.99
N ARG A 27 -5.22 0.60 5.30
CA ARG A 27 -4.65 -0.71 4.92
C ARG A 27 -5.36 -1.86 5.64
N LYS A 28 -6.70 -1.85 5.70
CA LYS A 28 -7.50 -2.87 6.36
C LYS A 28 -7.42 -4.20 5.60
N PHE A 29 -7.38 -4.16 4.26
CA PHE A 29 -7.36 -5.34 3.40
C PHE A 29 -6.15 -5.33 2.45
N ALA A 30 -5.64 -6.51 2.11
CA ALA A 30 -4.41 -6.68 1.32
C ALA A 30 -4.48 -5.97 -0.05
N PHE A 31 -5.61 -6.10 -0.74
CA PHE A 31 -5.78 -5.53 -2.09
C PHE A 31 -6.21 -4.05 -2.11
N SER A 32 -6.43 -3.44 -0.94
CA SER A 32 -6.84 -2.04 -0.86
C SER A 32 -5.81 -1.12 -1.53
N SER A 33 -6.29 -0.29 -2.46
CA SER A 33 -5.46 0.64 -3.25
C SER A 33 -4.44 0.00 -4.19
N LYS A 34 -4.43 -1.34 -4.34
CA LYS A 34 -3.56 -2.04 -5.30
C LYS A 34 -4.26 -2.41 -6.60
N ILE A 35 -5.59 -2.46 -6.61
CA ILE A 35 -6.35 -2.90 -7.78
C ILE A 35 -6.81 -1.72 -8.65
N GLU A 36 -6.46 -1.78 -9.92
CA GLU A 36 -6.91 -0.92 -11.01
C GLU A 36 -7.80 -1.69 -12.01
N CYS A 37 -8.74 -0.98 -12.63
CA CYS A 37 -9.58 -1.52 -13.70
C CYS A 37 -8.84 -1.37 -15.04
N GLY A 38 -8.63 -2.46 -15.78
CA GLY A 38 -7.94 -2.44 -17.07
C GLY A 38 -8.68 -1.71 -18.18
N PHE A 39 -9.99 -1.46 -18.03
CA PHE A 39 -10.79 -0.76 -19.04
C PHE A 39 -10.80 0.76 -18.86
N CYS A 40 -10.93 1.24 -17.62
CA CYS A 40 -11.11 2.68 -17.36
C CYS A 40 -10.01 3.30 -16.49
N GLY A 41 -9.00 2.52 -16.06
CA GLY A 41 -7.93 2.95 -15.16
C GLY A 41 -8.38 3.37 -13.76
N GLY A 42 -9.65 3.17 -13.42
CA GLY A 42 -10.20 3.52 -12.11
C GLY A 42 -9.84 2.47 -11.07
N THR A 43 -9.80 2.85 -9.79
CA THR A 43 -9.54 1.88 -8.71
C THR A 43 -10.70 0.92 -8.50
N ALA A 44 -10.43 -0.30 -8.05
CA ALA A 44 -11.46 -1.21 -7.56
C ALA A 44 -11.67 -1.07 -6.05
N SER A 45 -12.86 -1.41 -5.60
CA SER A 45 -13.22 -1.40 -4.18
C SER A 45 -13.82 -2.74 -3.77
N ARG A 46 -13.48 -3.16 -2.55
CA ARG A 46 -14.04 -4.34 -1.89
C ARG A 46 -15.53 -4.13 -1.62
N ARG A 47 -16.34 -5.11 -1.98
CA ARG A 47 -17.80 -5.15 -1.72
C ARG A 47 -18.21 -6.55 -1.29
N ARG A 48 -19.38 -6.63 -0.66
CA ARG A 48 -20.06 -7.90 -0.39
C ARG A 48 -21.18 -8.08 -1.41
N TRP A 49 -21.24 -9.28 -1.98
CA TRP A 49 -22.31 -9.73 -2.85
C TRP A 49 -23.11 -10.81 -2.12
N HIS A 50 -24.43 -10.86 -2.34
CA HIS A 50 -25.35 -11.79 -1.67
C HIS A 50 -25.25 -11.77 -0.14
N SER A 51 -25.12 -10.56 0.44
CA SER A 51 -25.04 -10.36 1.89
C SER A 51 -26.20 -11.05 2.62
N ASN A 52 -25.93 -11.63 3.79
CA ASN A 52 -26.91 -12.35 4.62
C ASN A 52 -27.48 -13.63 3.97
N THR A 53 -26.75 -14.24 3.03
CA THR A 53 -27.11 -15.52 2.44
C THR A 53 -25.95 -16.51 2.54
N THR A 54 -26.23 -17.81 2.31
CA THR A 54 -25.22 -18.87 2.24
C THR A 54 -24.23 -18.69 1.09
N HIS A 55 -24.53 -17.81 0.13
CA HIS A 55 -23.70 -17.51 -1.03
C HIS A 55 -23.01 -16.15 -0.91
N GLU A 56 -22.85 -15.61 0.31
CA GLU A 56 -22.13 -14.35 0.53
C GLU A 56 -20.70 -14.45 0.01
N LYS A 57 -20.36 -13.54 -0.91
CA LYS A 57 -19.03 -13.45 -1.53
C LYS A 57 -18.45 -12.07 -1.31
N THR A 58 -17.14 -12.01 -1.08
CA THR A 58 -16.41 -10.75 -1.11
C THR A 58 -15.85 -10.56 -2.50
N ILE A 59 -16.20 -9.45 -3.15
CA ILE A 59 -15.73 -9.14 -4.50
C ILE A 59 -14.97 -7.82 -4.55
N TRP A 60 -14.08 -7.70 -5.53
CA TRP A 60 -13.43 -6.46 -5.91
C TRP A 60 -14.01 -5.98 -7.24
N HIS A 61 -14.52 -4.74 -7.26
CA HIS A 61 -15.21 -4.22 -8.44
C HIS A 61 -14.88 -2.75 -8.69
N CYS A 62 -14.78 -2.39 -9.98
CA CYS A 62 -14.45 -1.06 -10.47
C CYS A 62 -15.32 0.04 -9.83
N CYS A 63 -14.66 1.06 -9.25
CA CYS A 63 -15.33 2.18 -8.62
C CYS A 63 -16.12 3.04 -9.62
N VAL A 64 -15.64 3.16 -10.86
CA VAL A 64 -16.29 3.97 -11.90
C VAL A 64 -17.63 3.34 -12.29
N SER A 65 -17.63 2.05 -12.64
CA SER A 65 -18.84 1.27 -12.96
C SER A 65 -19.87 1.32 -11.83
N THR A 66 -19.40 1.20 -10.58
CA THR A 66 -20.31 1.07 -9.44
C THR A 66 -20.82 2.38 -8.86
N LYS A 67 -20.04 3.46 -8.89
CA LYS A 67 -20.45 4.76 -8.34
C LYS A 67 -21.09 5.65 -9.40
N LYS A 68 -20.58 5.62 -10.63
CA LYS A 68 -21.11 6.43 -11.74
C LYS A 68 -22.11 5.64 -12.59
N GLY A 69 -22.08 4.31 -12.54
CA GLY A 69 -22.97 3.42 -13.27
C GLY A 69 -22.26 2.65 -14.38
N LYS A 70 -22.82 1.49 -14.75
CA LYS A 70 -22.24 0.55 -15.73
C LYS A 70 -21.91 1.20 -17.07
N LYS A 71 -22.70 2.20 -17.49
CA LYS A 71 -22.46 2.98 -18.72
C LYS A 71 -21.06 3.63 -18.81
N TYR A 72 -20.41 3.89 -17.67
CA TYR A 72 -19.07 4.51 -17.64
C TYR A 72 -17.93 3.50 -17.67
N CYS A 73 -18.19 2.21 -17.49
CA CYS A 73 -17.20 1.14 -17.61
C CYS A 73 -17.95 -0.20 -17.80
N PRO A 74 -18.48 -0.45 -19.01
CA PRO A 74 -19.47 -1.50 -19.26
C PRO A 74 -18.90 -2.91 -19.13
N ASP A 75 -17.61 -3.07 -19.48
CA ASP A 75 -16.92 -4.35 -19.54
C ASP A 75 -16.33 -4.78 -18.20
N SER A 76 -16.24 -3.87 -17.22
CA SER A 76 -15.75 -4.25 -15.89
C SER A 76 -16.70 -5.22 -15.19
N LYS A 77 -16.11 -6.27 -14.60
CA LYS A 77 -16.80 -7.23 -13.74
C LYS A 77 -16.21 -7.24 -12.34
N GLY A 78 -17.04 -7.65 -11.38
CA GLY A 78 -16.59 -7.91 -10.01
C GLY A 78 -15.97 -9.30 -9.92
N ILE A 79 -14.79 -9.40 -9.33
CA ILE A 79 -14.04 -10.66 -9.19
C ILE A 79 -13.98 -11.02 -7.70
N ASP A 80 -14.18 -12.30 -7.37
CA ASP A 80 -14.11 -12.78 -5.98
C ASP A 80 -12.70 -12.55 -5.41
N GLU A 81 -12.63 -12.16 -4.14
CA GLU A 81 -11.38 -12.01 -3.41
C GLU A 81 -10.56 -13.32 -3.44
N LYS A 82 -11.23 -14.48 -3.32
CA LYS A 82 -10.56 -15.79 -3.36
C LYS A 82 -9.92 -16.10 -4.72
N ILE A 83 -10.58 -15.69 -5.80
CA ILE A 83 -10.04 -15.84 -7.16
C ILE A 83 -8.73 -15.06 -7.28
N ILE A 84 -8.71 -13.82 -6.81
CA ILE A 84 -7.52 -12.96 -6.86
C ILE A 84 -6.39 -13.54 -6.01
N GLU A 85 -6.71 -14.12 -4.84
CA GLU A 85 -5.75 -14.80 -3.98
C GLU A 85 -5.13 -16.04 -4.66
N ASN A 86 -5.95 -16.91 -5.26
CA ASN A 86 -5.47 -18.10 -5.98
C ASN A 86 -4.63 -17.71 -7.21
N ALA A 87 -5.11 -16.72 -7.98
CA ALA A 87 -4.38 -16.19 -9.15
C ALA A 87 -3.03 -15.59 -8.74
N PHE A 88 -2.95 -14.94 -7.58
CA PHE A 88 -1.67 -14.48 -7.05
C PHE A 88 -0.72 -15.64 -6.77
N LEU A 89 -1.18 -16.73 -6.13
CA LEU A 89 -0.32 -17.87 -5.82
C LEU A 89 0.28 -18.49 -7.08
N GLU A 90 -0.53 -18.66 -8.13
CA GLU A 90 -0.06 -19.19 -9.40
C GLU A 90 0.95 -18.24 -10.06
N ALA A 91 0.58 -16.97 -10.24
CA ALA A 91 1.45 -15.96 -10.83
C ALA A 91 2.78 -15.85 -10.07
N PHE A 92 2.71 -15.89 -8.75
CA PHE A 92 3.86 -15.80 -7.87
C PHE A 92 4.77 -17.02 -7.96
N ASN A 93 4.20 -18.23 -7.94
CA ASN A 93 4.97 -19.47 -8.06
C ASN A 93 5.64 -19.56 -9.44
N MET A 94 4.93 -19.21 -10.52
CA MET A 94 5.49 -19.14 -11.87
C MET A 94 6.63 -18.11 -11.96
N PHE A 95 6.40 -16.93 -11.38
CA PHE A 95 7.39 -15.87 -11.32
C PHE A 95 8.67 -16.31 -10.59
N CYS A 96 8.54 -17.00 -9.46
CA CYS A 96 9.68 -17.52 -8.70
C CYS A 96 10.44 -18.62 -9.42
N LEU A 97 9.75 -19.47 -10.19
CA LEU A 97 10.39 -20.56 -10.95
C LEU A 97 11.15 -20.06 -12.17
N GLN A 98 10.61 -19.07 -12.89
CA GLN A 98 11.18 -18.61 -14.17
C GLN A 98 12.28 -17.55 -14.02
N ASN A 99 12.23 -16.72 -12.98
CA ASN A 99 13.04 -15.51 -12.90
C ASN A 99 13.93 -15.46 -11.65
N LYS A 100 14.52 -16.61 -11.27
CA LYS A 100 15.22 -16.72 -9.98
C LYS A 100 16.31 -15.65 -9.82
N ASP A 101 17.16 -15.53 -10.82
CA ASP A 101 18.31 -14.61 -10.81
C ASP A 101 17.87 -13.13 -10.78
N ILE A 102 16.82 -12.80 -11.53
CA ILE A 102 16.26 -11.44 -11.60
C ILE A 102 15.61 -11.07 -10.26
N VAL A 103 14.95 -12.02 -9.59
CA VAL A 103 14.35 -11.80 -8.29
C VAL A 103 15.43 -11.58 -7.21
N THR A 104 16.53 -12.33 -7.26
CA THR A 104 17.68 -12.06 -6.38
C THR A 104 18.32 -10.71 -6.65
N GLU A 105 18.54 -10.33 -7.91
CA GLU A 105 19.11 -9.01 -8.27
C GLU A 105 18.19 -7.86 -7.82
N PHE A 106 16.88 -8.02 -7.99
CA PHE A 106 15.90 -7.06 -7.49
C PHE A 106 15.96 -6.93 -5.97
N MET A 107 16.01 -8.05 -5.23
CA MET A 107 16.14 -8.02 -3.77
C MET A 107 17.40 -7.28 -3.34
N GLU A 108 18.54 -7.54 -3.98
CA GLU A 108 19.79 -6.86 -3.68
C GLU A 108 19.70 -5.36 -3.99
N THR A 109 19.09 -4.98 -5.11
CA THR A 109 18.89 -3.58 -5.49
C THR A 109 18.01 -2.83 -4.48
N VAL A 110 16.93 -3.45 -4.02
CA VAL A 110 16.05 -2.84 -3.01
C VAL A 110 16.72 -2.81 -1.64
N GLU A 111 17.44 -3.86 -1.23
CA GLU A 111 18.23 -3.85 0.01
C GLU A 111 19.31 -2.74 -0.04
N ASN A 112 20.00 -2.59 -1.17
CA ASN A 112 21.03 -1.57 -1.36
C ASN A 112 20.44 -0.15 -1.35
N THR A 113 19.31 0.09 -2.01
CA THR A 113 18.65 1.41 -1.96
C THR A 113 18.18 1.76 -0.55
N LEU A 114 17.59 0.81 0.18
CA LEU A 114 17.19 1.01 1.57
C LEU A 114 18.38 1.29 2.48
N ASN A 115 19.48 0.54 2.31
CA ASN A 115 20.70 0.70 3.09
C ASN A 115 21.47 1.99 2.73
N ASN A 116 21.40 2.45 1.47
CA ASN A 116 22.01 3.70 1.01
C ASN A 116 21.20 4.95 1.36
N THR A 117 19.95 4.79 1.83
CA THR A 117 19.27 5.94 2.44
C THR A 117 20.07 6.33 3.69
N ASN A 118 20.75 7.48 3.63
CA ASN A 118 21.57 8.02 4.72
C ASN A 118 20.72 8.45 5.94
N THR A 119 19.47 7.99 6.01
CA THR A 119 18.43 8.30 6.99
C THR A 119 18.94 8.14 8.42
N ALA A 120 19.64 7.05 8.73
CA ALA A 120 20.21 6.86 10.07
C ALA A 120 21.29 7.90 10.45
N LYS A 121 22.09 8.38 9.50
CA LYS A 121 23.10 9.42 9.77
C LYS A 121 22.47 10.81 9.86
N GLU A 122 21.51 11.09 8.99
CA GLU A 122 20.71 12.33 8.98
C GLU A 122 19.93 12.49 10.28
N LEU A 123 19.26 11.43 10.74
CA LEU A 123 18.50 11.40 11.99
C LEU A 123 19.42 11.68 13.19
N LYS A 124 20.62 11.06 13.24
CA LYS A 124 21.65 11.38 14.25
C LYS A 124 22.19 12.80 14.15
N ARG A 125 22.17 13.44 12.97
CA ARG A 125 22.58 14.84 12.81
C ARG A 125 21.50 15.76 13.40
N VAL A 126 20.25 15.56 12.98
CA VAL A 126 19.10 16.35 13.46
C VAL A 126 18.94 16.23 14.98
N GLU A 127 19.12 15.03 15.56
CA GLU A 127 19.10 14.83 17.01
C GLU A 127 20.17 15.65 17.74
N ARG A 128 21.40 15.68 17.21
CA ARG A 128 22.49 16.49 17.77
C ARG A 128 22.20 17.98 17.67
N GLU A 129 21.60 18.43 16.57
CA GLU A 129 21.20 19.82 16.40
C GLU A 129 20.10 20.20 17.39
N ILE A 130 19.06 19.37 17.56
CA ILE A 130 18.01 19.57 18.57
C ILE A 130 18.63 19.73 19.96
N THR A 131 19.51 18.81 20.38
CA THR A 131 20.18 18.91 21.69
C THR A 131 21.01 20.19 21.83
N SER A 132 21.67 20.63 20.76
CA SER A 132 22.42 21.89 20.74
C SER A 132 21.51 23.10 20.92
N TYR A 133 20.36 23.15 20.22
CA TYR A 133 19.38 24.21 20.35
C TYR A 133 18.71 24.22 21.73
N GLU A 134 18.35 23.06 22.29
CA GLU A 134 17.83 22.94 23.65
C GLU A 134 18.82 23.47 24.70
N ASN A 135 20.11 23.17 24.53
CA ASN A 135 21.16 23.68 25.42
C ASN A 135 21.36 25.20 25.28
N LYS A 136 21.26 25.75 24.06
CA LYS A 136 21.27 27.22 23.85
C LYS A 136 20.08 27.89 24.52
N LEU A 137 18.91 27.25 24.45
CA LEU A 137 17.68 27.75 25.04
C LEU A 137 17.76 27.74 26.57
N LYS A 138 18.29 26.65 27.18
CA LYS A 138 18.59 26.58 28.62
C LYS A 138 19.54 27.69 29.06
N LYS A 139 20.67 27.85 28.36
CA LYS A 139 21.62 28.93 28.65
C LYS A 139 21.00 30.32 28.57
N LEU A 140 20.12 30.56 27.59
CA LEU A 140 19.42 31.84 27.45
C LEU A 140 18.48 32.11 28.65
N VAL A 141 17.81 31.07 29.15
CA VAL A 141 16.98 31.14 30.36
C VAL A 141 17.84 31.42 31.59
N ASP A 142 18.96 30.71 31.75
CA ASP A 142 19.89 30.92 32.87
C ASP A 142 20.42 32.35 32.89
N MET A 143 20.89 32.87 31.75
CA MET A 143 21.36 34.26 31.63
C MET A 143 20.28 35.31 31.93
N ARG A 144 19.00 34.98 31.70
CA ARG A 144 17.87 35.85 32.05
C ARG A 144 17.58 35.83 33.55
N ILE A 145 17.72 34.67 34.20
CA ILE A 145 17.58 34.52 35.66
C ILE A 145 18.70 35.29 36.37
N ASP A 146 19.92 35.22 35.84
CA ASP A 146 21.09 35.95 36.35
C ASP A 146 21.07 37.47 36.02
N GLU A 147 19.96 37.97 35.44
CA GLU A 147 19.75 39.36 35.02
C GLU A 147 20.83 39.94 34.06
N ILE A 148 21.59 39.06 33.40
CA ILE A 148 22.65 39.45 32.45
C ILE A 148 22.06 40.07 31.18
N ILE A 149 20.81 39.73 30.84
CA ILE A 149 20.14 40.16 29.60
C ILE A 149 18.78 40.81 29.90
N ASP A 150 18.46 41.89 29.18
CA ASP A 150 17.15 42.54 29.23
C ASP A 150 16.03 41.67 28.61
N LYS A 151 14.78 42.06 28.92
CA LYS A 151 13.59 41.29 28.54
C LYS A 151 13.38 41.26 27.02
N ALA A 152 13.61 42.38 26.34
CA ALA A 152 13.38 42.50 24.90
C ALA A 152 14.36 41.63 24.11
N THR A 153 15.65 41.66 24.50
CA THR A 153 16.69 40.83 23.91
C THR A 153 16.43 39.33 24.16
N TYR A 154 15.97 38.96 25.35
CA TYR A 154 15.55 37.59 25.66
C TYR A 154 14.40 37.12 24.76
N GLU A 155 13.34 37.92 24.63
CA GLU A 155 12.15 37.55 23.83
C GLU A 155 12.50 37.33 22.34
N ILE A 156 13.35 38.18 21.76
CA ILE A 156 13.80 38.03 20.37
C ILE A 156 14.61 36.73 20.22
N LYS A 157 15.62 36.50 21.07
CA LYS A 157 16.46 35.30 20.97
C LYS A 157 15.70 34.01 21.29
N PHE A 158 14.77 34.07 22.23
CA PHE A 158 13.93 32.93 22.61
C PHE A 158 13.00 32.53 21.45
N THR A 159 12.37 33.50 20.79
CA THR A 159 11.50 33.23 19.64
C THR A 159 12.29 32.69 18.44
N GLU A 160 13.47 33.26 18.14
CA GLU A 160 14.38 32.74 17.11
C GLU A 160 14.80 31.28 17.38
N LEU A 161 15.26 30.98 18.60
CA LEU A 161 15.71 29.63 18.95
C LEU A 161 14.56 28.63 19.00
N SER A 162 13.40 29.03 19.53
CA SER A 162 12.22 28.17 19.63
C SER A 162 11.67 27.83 18.25
N THR A 163 11.61 28.79 17.32
CA THR A 163 11.15 28.53 15.96
C THR A 163 12.10 27.62 15.18
N ALA A 164 13.41 27.78 15.34
CA ALA A 164 14.40 26.87 14.75
C ALA A 164 14.29 25.46 15.32
N LEU A 165 14.07 25.33 16.63
CA LEU A 165 13.92 24.05 17.32
C LEU A 165 12.64 23.32 16.89
N GLU A 166 11.52 24.03 16.73
CA GLU A 166 10.28 23.43 16.22
C GLU A 166 10.43 22.95 14.78
N LYS A 167 11.13 23.69 13.91
CA LYS A 167 11.44 23.21 12.54
C LYS A 167 12.23 21.90 12.56
N LEU A 168 13.27 21.82 13.38
CA LEU A 168 14.10 20.61 13.52
C LEU A 168 13.31 19.42 14.08
N LYS A 169 12.37 19.67 15.00
CA LYS A 169 11.48 18.60 15.51
C LYS A 169 10.54 18.07 14.43
N VAL A 170 9.98 18.93 13.59
CA VAL A 170 9.15 18.51 12.45
C VAL A 170 9.97 17.66 11.49
N GLU A 171 11.17 18.12 11.11
CA GLU A 171 12.09 17.36 10.26
C GLU A 171 12.44 15.99 10.86
N LYS A 172 12.69 15.94 12.18
CA LYS A 172 12.89 14.67 12.89
C LYS A 172 11.69 13.74 12.74
N THR A 173 10.46 14.23 12.95
CA THR A 173 9.27 13.38 12.86
C THR A 173 9.05 12.81 11.45
N ASP A 174 9.37 13.57 10.41
CA ASP A 174 9.27 13.11 9.02
C ASP A 174 10.35 12.07 8.68
N LEU A 175 11.57 12.28 9.17
CA LEU A 175 12.67 11.32 9.06
C LEU A 175 12.38 10.02 9.83
N ASP A 176 11.82 10.10 11.03
CA ASP A 176 11.42 8.94 11.84
C ASP A 176 10.33 8.14 11.11
N ALA A 177 9.31 8.80 10.57
CA ALA A 177 8.24 8.12 9.81
C ALA A 177 8.80 7.43 8.55
N SER A 178 9.73 8.07 7.85
CA SER A 178 10.40 7.50 6.67
C SER A 178 11.27 6.30 7.06
N ASN A 179 11.98 6.37 8.19
CA ASN A 179 12.80 5.28 8.70
C ASN A 179 11.97 4.08 9.17
N GLU A 180 10.84 4.31 9.85
CA GLU A 180 9.89 3.23 10.21
C GLU A 180 9.38 2.50 8.97
N ASN A 181 9.00 3.24 7.92
CA ASN A 181 8.61 2.66 6.64
C ASN A 181 9.75 1.83 6.02
N ASN A 182 10.98 2.35 6.02
CA ASN A 182 12.14 1.61 5.49
C ASN A 182 12.43 0.33 6.28
N ILE A 183 12.29 0.36 7.62
CA ILE A 183 12.44 -0.82 8.48
C ILE A 183 11.36 -1.85 8.16
N ASP A 184 10.11 -1.42 7.98
CA ASP A 184 9.00 -2.30 7.61
C ASP A 184 9.24 -2.94 6.23
N ILE A 185 9.65 -2.15 5.22
CA ILE A 185 10.01 -2.66 3.89
C ILE A 185 11.17 -3.66 3.99
N LYS A 186 12.21 -3.37 4.77
CA LYS A 186 13.34 -4.28 4.96
C LYS A 186 12.94 -5.59 5.63
N LYS A 187 12.04 -5.56 6.62
CA LYS A 187 11.48 -6.76 7.24
C LYS A 187 10.71 -7.59 6.22
N ARG A 188 9.88 -6.94 5.40
CA ARG A 188 9.09 -7.58 4.34
C ARG A 188 9.99 -8.27 3.29
N ILE A 189 11.06 -7.62 2.86
CA ILE A 189 12.04 -8.19 1.93
C ILE A 189 12.76 -9.38 2.56
N ASN A 190 13.18 -9.27 3.82
CA ASN A 190 13.83 -10.40 4.50
C ASN A 190 12.89 -11.60 4.69
N SER A 191 11.60 -11.37 5.00
CA SER A 191 10.62 -12.46 5.02
C SER A 191 10.42 -13.06 3.63
N PHE A 192 10.37 -12.22 2.60
CA PHE A 192 10.27 -12.64 1.21
C PHE A 192 11.45 -13.53 0.79
N ARG A 193 12.67 -13.10 1.10
CA ARG A 193 13.91 -13.84 0.83
C ARG A 193 13.90 -15.24 1.44
N LYS A 194 13.45 -15.38 2.69
CA LYS A 194 13.31 -16.70 3.35
C LYS A 194 12.33 -17.62 2.63
N VAL A 195 11.21 -17.09 2.16
CA VAL A 195 10.20 -17.85 1.42
C VAL A 195 10.72 -18.23 0.04
N PHE A 196 11.41 -17.30 -0.62
CA PHE A 196 12.00 -17.48 -1.93
C PHE A 196 13.15 -18.50 -1.94
N ASP A 197 14.11 -18.39 -1.01
CA ASP A 197 15.26 -19.29 -0.89
C ASP A 197 14.85 -20.72 -0.56
N SER A 198 13.70 -20.90 0.09
CA SER A 198 13.13 -22.22 0.37
C SER A 198 12.70 -22.97 -0.90
N ASN A 199 12.62 -22.29 -2.06
CA ASN A 199 12.31 -22.85 -3.38
C ASN A 199 11.01 -23.70 -3.40
N LYS A 200 10.10 -23.45 -2.44
CA LYS A 200 8.84 -24.17 -2.29
C LYS A 200 7.71 -23.30 -2.81
N PRO A 201 6.80 -23.86 -3.63
CA PRO A 201 5.61 -23.14 -4.05
C PRO A 201 4.78 -22.78 -2.82
N ILE A 202 4.29 -21.54 -2.79
CA ILE A 202 3.38 -21.08 -1.75
C ILE A 202 2.00 -21.70 -2.03
N LYS A 203 1.41 -22.34 -1.01
CA LYS A 203 0.10 -22.99 -1.10
C LYS A 203 -1.06 -22.13 -0.63
N GLU A 204 -0.79 -21.13 0.20
CA GLU A 204 -1.79 -20.27 0.83
C GLU A 204 -1.42 -18.80 0.70
N PHE A 205 -2.41 -17.94 0.54
CA PHE A 205 -2.20 -16.52 0.38
C PHE A 205 -1.62 -15.90 1.65
N ASP A 206 -0.38 -15.39 1.55
CA ASP A 206 0.25 -14.60 2.60
C ASP A 206 0.22 -13.12 2.20
N ARG A 207 -0.48 -12.32 3.02
CA ARG A 207 -0.61 -10.88 2.84
C ARG A 207 0.72 -10.15 2.83
N VAL A 208 1.67 -10.55 3.68
CA VAL A 208 2.97 -9.87 3.80
C VAL A 208 3.78 -10.09 2.52
N VAL A 209 3.78 -11.32 2.01
CA VAL A 209 4.44 -11.70 0.75
C VAL A 209 3.79 -10.96 -0.43
N PHE A 210 2.47 -10.93 -0.49
CA PHE A 210 1.74 -10.21 -1.52
C PHE A 210 2.07 -8.71 -1.53
N GLU A 211 1.99 -8.05 -0.37
CA GLU A 211 2.27 -6.61 -0.27
C GLU A 211 3.73 -6.28 -0.60
N SER A 212 4.67 -7.20 -0.37
CA SER A 212 6.09 -7.02 -0.70
C SER A 212 6.42 -7.29 -2.15
N ALA A 213 5.70 -8.21 -2.80
CA ALA A 213 6.00 -8.64 -4.16
C ALA A 213 5.26 -7.82 -5.22
N VAL A 214 4.00 -7.51 -4.99
CA VAL A 214 3.11 -6.90 -6.00
C VAL A 214 3.06 -5.39 -5.81
N ASN A 215 3.31 -4.65 -6.89
CA ASN A 215 3.10 -3.21 -6.94
C ASN A 215 1.60 -2.92 -7.06
N LYS A 216 1.00 -3.41 -8.15
CA LYS A 216 -0.41 -3.23 -8.48
C LYS A 216 -0.99 -4.43 -9.23
N ILE A 217 -2.32 -4.53 -9.22
CA ILE A 217 -3.11 -5.54 -9.94
C ILE A 217 -4.00 -4.81 -10.93
N ILE A 218 -4.12 -5.33 -12.14
CA ILE A 218 -5.08 -4.88 -13.14
C ILE A 218 -6.15 -5.96 -13.30
N LEU A 219 -7.42 -5.59 -13.10
CA LEU A 219 -8.57 -6.46 -13.36
C LEU A 219 -9.24 -6.11 -14.68
N GLY A 220 -9.40 -7.14 -15.51
CA GLY A 220 -9.91 -7.05 -16.86
C GLY A 220 -8.86 -6.53 -17.84
N GLY A 221 -8.98 -6.93 -19.09
CA GLY A 221 -8.18 -6.38 -20.18
C GLY A 221 -8.58 -6.97 -21.52
N THR A 222 -7.66 -6.91 -22.48
CA THR A 222 -7.84 -7.43 -23.82
C THR A 222 -6.80 -8.50 -24.09
N ASP A 223 -7.23 -9.64 -24.58
CA ASP A 223 -6.35 -10.71 -25.03
C ASP A 223 -5.55 -10.27 -26.26
N GLU A 224 -4.53 -11.06 -26.64
CA GLU A 224 -3.67 -10.82 -27.81
C GLU A 224 -4.45 -10.74 -29.13
N GLU A 225 -5.64 -11.33 -29.17
CA GLU A 225 -6.56 -11.33 -30.31
C GLU A 225 -7.49 -10.09 -30.33
N GLY A 226 -7.36 -9.19 -29.35
CA GLY A 226 -8.22 -8.00 -29.20
C GLY A 226 -9.58 -8.29 -28.54
N ASN A 227 -9.81 -9.52 -28.08
CA ASN A 227 -11.03 -9.90 -27.38
C ASN A 227 -11.03 -9.35 -25.95
N ILE A 228 -12.16 -8.80 -25.51
CA ILE A 228 -12.33 -8.28 -24.15
C ILE A 228 -12.49 -9.43 -23.17
N ASP A 229 -11.60 -9.52 -22.19
CA ASP A 229 -11.68 -10.46 -21.08
C ASP A 229 -11.82 -9.72 -19.74
N PRO A 230 -13.05 -9.63 -19.19
CA PRO A 230 -13.30 -9.03 -17.88
C PRO A 230 -12.71 -9.76 -16.68
N TYR A 231 -12.35 -11.04 -16.85
CA TYR A 231 -11.81 -11.89 -15.78
C TYR A 231 -10.29 -12.03 -15.83
N MET A 232 -9.63 -11.43 -16.82
CA MET A 232 -8.17 -11.36 -16.88
C MET A 232 -7.61 -10.66 -15.64
N ILE A 233 -6.58 -11.24 -15.03
CA ILE A 233 -5.88 -10.66 -13.88
C ILE A 233 -4.41 -10.50 -14.24
N THR A 234 -3.92 -9.26 -14.20
CA THR A 234 -2.50 -8.97 -14.39
C THR A 234 -1.88 -8.48 -13.09
N PHE A 235 -0.85 -9.18 -12.63
CA PHE A 235 0.00 -8.77 -11.53
C PHE A 235 1.20 -8.01 -12.06
N ILE A 236 1.43 -6.81 -11.55
CA ILE A 236 2.64 -6.04 -11.79
C ILE A 236 3.47 -6.10 -10.52
N PHE A 237 4.61 -6.77 -10.60
CA PHE A 237 5.53 -6.94 -9.48
C PHE A 237 6.36 -5.67 -9.26
N ASN A 238 6.87 -5.51 -8.04
CA ASN A 238 7.74 -4.38 -7.70
C ASN A 238 9.05 -4.37 -8.52
N SER A 239 9.45 -5.52 -9.07
CA SER A 239 10.54 -5.65 -10.04
C SER A 239 10.26 -5.01 -11.41
N GLY A 240 9.02 -4.56 -11.67
CA GLY A 240 8.60 -4.04 -12.96
C GLY A 240 8.11 -5.11 -13.95
N MET A 241 8.30 -6.39 -13.63
CA MET A 241 7.75 -7.50 -14.41
C MET A 241 6.24 -7.61 -14.23
N SER A 242 5.56 -8.10 -15.26
CA SER A 242 4.14 -8.38 -15.22
C SER A 242 3.84 -9.83 -15.56
N HIS A 243 2.86 -10.41 -14.90
CA HIS A 243 2.31 -11.72 -15.23
C HIS A 243 0.79 -11.61 -15.36
N SER A 244 0.25 -12.05 -16.49
CA SER A 244 -1.18 -12.01 -16.80
C SER A 244 -1.75 -13.42 -16.84
N LEU A 245 -2.85 -13.64 -16.13
CA LEU A 245 -3.62 -14.87 -16.15
C LEU A 245 -4.93 -14.61 -16.88
N LYS A 246 -5.26 -15.47 -17.86
CA LYS A 246 -6.50 -15.35 -18.63
C LYS A 246 -7.69 -15.71 -17.76
N GLY A 247 -8.85 -15.13 -18.04
CA GLY A 247 -10.07 -15.37 -17.30
C GLY A 247 -10.49 -16.83 -17.24
N LYS A 248 -10.19 -17.62 -18.28
CA LYS A 248 -10.43 -19.08 -18.30
C LYS A 248 -9.61 -19.80 -17.23
N ASP A 249 -8.29 -19.58 -17.23
CA ASP A 249 -7.36 -20.17 -16.27
C ASP A 249 -7.73 -19.74 -14.84
N VAL A 250 -8.06 -18.46 -14.66
CA VAL A 250 -8.49 -17.87 -13.38
C VAL A 250 -9.78 -18.50 -12.85
N LEU A 251 -10.73 -18.84 -13.72
CA LEU A 251 -12.00 -19.47 -13.34
C LEU A 251 -11.84 -20.97 -13.06
N GLU A 252 -10.91 -21.66 -13.72
CA GLU A 252 -10.60 -23.08 -13.46
C GLU A 252 -10.04 -23.29 -12.04
N LEU A 253 -9.23 -22.34 -11.53
CA LEU A 253 -8.74 -22.32 -10.14
C LEU A 253 -9.84 -22.29 -9.07
N ASP A 254 -11.03 -21.81 -9.44
CA ASP A 254 -12.19 -21.72 -8.56
C ASP A 254 -13.00 -23.03 -8.49
N VAL A 255 -12.91 -23.86 -9.54
CA VAL A 255 -13.68 -25.11 -9.68
C VAL A 255 -13.09 -26.23 -8.82
N ASP A 256 -11.75 -26.29 -8.69
CA ASP A 256 -11.06 -27.37 -7.95
C ASP A 256 -11.25 -27.32 -6.41
N LYS A 257 -11.96 -26.31 -5.87
CA LYS A 257 -12.31 -26.23 -4.44
C LYS A 257 -13.81 -26.36 -4.15
N ASN A 258 -14.66 -26.42 -5.16
CA ASN A 258 -16.12 -26.51 -5.01
C ASN A 258 -16.68 -27.72 -5.76
N ASP A 259 -16.45 -28.92 -5.23
CA ASP A 259 -17.33 -30.03 -5.59
C ASP A 259 -18.71 -29.82 -4.93
N LYS A 260 -19.74 -30.00 -5.77
CA LYS A 260 -21.20 -29.97 -5.53
C LYS A 260 -21.89 -28.61 -5.46
N GLY A 261 -22.30 -28.14 -6.64
CA GLY A 261 -23.43 -27.21 -6.77
C GLY A 261 -23.61 -26.65 -8.17
N VAL A 262 -23.78 -27.51 -9.18
CA VAL A 262 -24.15 -27.08 -10.54
C VAL A 262 -25.47 -26.32 -10.47
N CYS A 263 -25.48 -25.06 -10.90
CA CYS A 263 -26.72 -24.34 -11.22
C CYS A 263 -26.64 -23.90 -12.68
N SER A 264 -27.36 -24.63 -13.53
CA SER A 264 -27.59 -24.29 -14.93
C SER A 264 -28.45 -23.03 -15.02
N TYR A 265 -27.97 -22.02 -15.74
CA TYR A 265 -28.77 -20.86 -16.10
C TYR A 265 -29.73 -21.26 -17.23
N SER A 266 -30.99 -21.53 -16.89
CA SER A 266 -32.06 -21.68 -17.88
C SER A 266 -32.51 -20.31 -18.36
N GLU A 267 -32.35 -20.07 -19.66
CA GLU A 267 -32.98 -18.98 -20.42
C GLU A 267 -34.51 -18.98 -20.24
N LEU A 268 -35.10 -18.03 -19.51
CA LEU A 268 -36.50 -17.61 -19.63
C LEU A 268 -36.56 -16.17 -19.07
N HIS A 269 -37.20 -15.15 -19.63
CA HIS A 269 -38.15 -15.09 -20.73
C HIS A 269 -38.28 -13.63 -21.17
N THR A 270 -38.46 -13.44 -22.47
CA THR A 270 -39.06 -12.29 -23.12
C THR A 270 -40.43 -11.97 -22.52
N ARG A 271 -40.67 -10.71 -22.15
CA ARG A 271 -41.89 -9.97 -22.52
C ARG A 271 -41.75 -8.49 -22.25
#